data_AF-A0A2T7PLY2-F1
#
_entry.id   AF-A0A2T7PLY2-F1
#
_cell.length_a   1.000
_cell.length_b   1.000
_cell.length_c   1.000
_cell.angle_alpha   90.00
_cell.angle_beta   90.00
_cell.angle_gamma   90.00
#
_symmetry.space_group_name_H-M   'P 1'
#
loop_
_entity.id
_entity.type
_entity.pdbx_description
1 polymer ?
#
loop_
_entity_poly.entity_id
_entity_poly.type
_entity_poly.pdbx_seq_one_letter_code
_entity_poly.pdbx_strand_id
1 'polypeptide(L)'
;MALVELVDLFPTLADIAGLPVPPPCPPSSLNVSFCSEGSSFLPVIQNMSRGFQRKEKSSRIAESPSVSGVHWKSAAFSQFPRPRMEPSVNSDQPSLQDVRIMGYSMRTHVHRYTEWIAYDPASFSANWTHVYAKELYLHDVDPNEDHNEAYSSRYATLVERLALHLREGWRHHQPLSH
;
A
#
# COMPACT_ATOMS: atom_id res chain seq x y z
N MET A 1 11.87 6.73 5.00
CA MET A 1 10.77 7.37 4.24
C MET A 1 9.46 6.80 4.76
N ALA A 2 8.41 7.60 4.95
CA ALA A 2 7.09 7.09 5.38
C ALA A 2 6.28 6.64 4.16
N LEU A 3 5.55 5.52 4.27
CA LEU A 3 4.64 5.03 3.24
C LEU A 3 3.26 5.64 3.46
N VAL A 4 2.76 6.41 2.51
CA VAL A 4 1.43 7.03 2.56
C VAL A 4 0.63 6.62 1.33
N GLU A 5 -0.69 6.64 1.47
CA GLU A 5 -1.62 6.31 0.39
C GLU A 5 -2.53 7.51 0.10
N LEU A 6 -3.02 7.64 -1.13
CA LEU A 6 -3.88 8.77 -1.48
C LEU A 6 -5.19 8.78 -0.65
N VAL A 7 -5.65 7.60 -0.23
CA VAL A 7 -6.82 7.46 0.68
C VAL A 7 -6.59 8.11 2.06
N ASP A 8 -5.34 8.38 2.43
CA ASP A 8 -5.00 9.10 3.67
C ASP A 8 -5.26 10.60 3.58
N LEU A 9 -5.52 11.14 2.39
CA LEU A 9 -5.67 12.59 2.19
C LEU A 9 -6.88 13.14 2.94
N PHE A 10 -8.03 12.47 2.88
CA PHE A 10 -9.25 12.92 3.52
C PHE A 10 -9.11 13.09 5.05
N PRO A 11 -8.70 12.07 5.82
CA PRO A 11 -8.51 12.22 7.26
C PRO A 11 -7.39 13.20 7.60
N THR A 12 -6.34 13.31 6.78
CA THR A 12 -5.24 14.25 7.01
C THR A 12 -5.67 15.71 6.85
N LEU A 13 -6.47 16.04 5.82
CA LEU A 13 -6.97 17.40 5.62
C LEU A 13 -7.93 17.82 6.75
N ALA A 14 -8.79 16.92 7.21
CA ALA A 14 -9.66 17.18 8.37
C ALA A 14 -8.83 17.49 9.62
N ASP A 15 -7.81 16.68 9.89
CA ASP A 15 -6.91 16.83 11.04
C ASP A 15 -6.15 18.17 11.00
N ILE A 16 -5.53 18.50 9.85
CA ILE A 16 -4.81 19.78 9.66
C ILE A 16 -5.73 20.99 9.83
N ALA A 17 -6.98 20.90 9.36
CA ALA A 17 -7.96 21.97 9.46
C ALA A 17 -8.57 22.12 10.87
N GLY A 18 -8.24 21.22 11.82
CA GLY A 18 -8.85 21.19 13.15
C GLY A 18 -10.33 20.77 13.13
N LEU A 19 -10.74 20.03 12.09
CA LEU A 19 -12.08 19.48 11.95
C LEU A 19 -12.15 18.06 12.56
N PRO A 20 -13.36 17.53 12.83
CA PRO A 20 -13.52 16.14 13.25
C PRO A 20 -12.90 15.18 12.23
N VAL A 21 -11.91 14.40 12.67
CA VAL A 21 -11.27 13.36 11.83
C VAL A 21 -12.24 12.19 11.65
N PRO A 22 -12.50 11.72 10.41
CA PRO A 22 -13.36 10.57 10.17
C PRO A 22 -12.85 9.32 10.89
N PRO A 23 -13.72 8.55 11.58
CA PRO A 23 -13.31 7.29 12.19
C PRO A 23 -12.98 6.22 11.13
N PRO A 24 -12.25 5.15 11.48
CA PRO A 24 -12.00 4.04 10.56
C PRO A 24 -13.31 3.41 10.06
N CYS A 25 -13.39 3.13 8.76
CA CYS A 25 -14.55 2.44 8.19
C CYS A 25 -14.65 0.98 8.67
N PRO A 26 -15.87 0.47 8.95
CA PRO A 26 -16.08 -0.97 9.13
C PRO A 26 -15.74 -1.75 7.84
N PRO A 27 -15.61 -3.09 7.89
CA PRO A 27 -15.30 -3.90 6.71
C PRO A 27 -16.26 -3.73 5.53
N SER A 28 -17.53 -3.40 5.79
CA SER A 28 -18.51 -2.99 4.78
C SER A 28 -19.04 -1.61 5.12
N SER A 29 -18.74 -0.63 4.27
CA SER A 29 -19.02 0.79 4.50
C SER A 29 -19.94 1.41 3.45
N LEU A 30 -20.59 0.60 2.58
CA LEU A 30 -21.47 1.08 1.50
C LEU A 30 -22.60 2.02 1.99
N ASN A 31 -23.08 1.80 3.22
CA ASN A 31 -24.16 2.59 3.84
C ASN A 31 -23.66 3.50 4.98
N VAL A 32 -22.33 3.73 5.08
CA VAL A 32 -21.73 4.60 6.09
C VAL A 32 -21.40 5.95 5.45
N SER A 33 -22.01 7.02 5.94
CA SER A 33 -21.86 8.36 5.36
C SER A 33 -20.57 9.08 5.77
N PHE A 34 -19.97 8.72 6.91
CA PHE A 34 -18.79 9.39 7.45
C PHE A 34 -17.83 8.40 8.12
N CYS A 35 -16.80 8.01 7.37
CA CYS A 35 -15.65 7.23 7.85
C CYS A 35 -14.48 7.39 6.84
N SER A 36 -13.31 6.86 7.18
CA SER A 36 -12.15 6.81 6.29
C SER A 36 -11.51 5.41 6.29
N GLU A 37 -11.06 4.96 5.12
CA GLU A 37 -10.17 3.79 4.99
C GLU A 37 -8.68 4.17 5.04
N GLY A 38 -8.36 5.46 5.02
CA GLY A 38 -7.02 5.99 5.30
C GLY A 38 -6.84 6.47 6.74
N SER A 39 -5.60 6.81 7.09
CA SER A 39 -5.17 7.34 8.39
C SER A 39 -4.47 8.70 8.24
N SER A 40 -4.73 9.65 9.14
CA SER A 40 -4.07 10.97 9.09
C SER A 40 -2.55 10.84 9.23
N PHE A 41 -1.79 11.36 8.27
CA PHE A 41 -0.32 11.42 8.33
C PHE A 41 0.21 12.73 8.91
N LEU A 42 -0.63 13.53 9.57
CA LEU A 42 -0.18 14.74 10.29
C LEU A 42 0.94 14.45 11.31
N PRO A 43 0.92 13.36 12.12
CA PRO A 43 2.03 13.05 13.02
C PRO A 43 3.36 12.83 12.28
N VAL A 44 3.32 12.27 11.07
CA VAL A 44 4.49 12.08 10.21
C VAL A 44 5.03 13.44 9.75
N ILE A 45 4.16 14.33 9.26
CA ILE A 45 4.55 15.70 8.87
C ILE A 45 5.20 16.42 10.03
N GLN A 46 4.57 16.41 11.21
CA GLN A 46 5.06 17.11 12.40
C GLN A 46 6.41 16.57 12.86
N ASN A 47 6.61 15.24 12.85
CA ASN A 47 7.87 14.64 13.24
C ASN A 47 9.01 15.01 12.27
N MET A 48 8.74 15.05 10.96
CA MET A 48 9.69 15.51 9.96
C MET A 48 10.08 16.97 10.18
N SER A 49 9.10 17.86 10.41
CA SER A 49 9.34 19.29 10.67
C SER A 49 10.19 19.55 11.92
N ARG A 50 9.99 18.77 12.99
CA ARG A 50 10.84 18.84 14.21
C ARG A 50 12.27 18.40 13.94
N GLY A 51 12.47 17.40 13.08
CA GLY A 51 13.80 16.95 12.65
C GLY A 51 14.59 18.04 11.90
N PHE A 52 13.91 18.82 11.05
CA PHE A 52 14.54 19.94 10.34
C PHE A 52 14.99 21.06 11.27
N GLN A 53 14.18 21.44 12.27
CA GLN A 53 14.59 22.45 13.25
C GLN A 53 15.77 22.03 14.13
N ARG A 54 15.98 20.72 14.34
CA ARG A 54 17.09 20.20 15.14
C ARG A 54 18.43 20.19 14.39
N LYS A 55 18.41 20.12 13.04
CA LYS A 55 19.63 20.11 12.20
C LYS A 55 20.30 21.49 12.08
N GLU A 56 19.57 22.60 12.22
CA GLU A 56 20.20 23.94 12.21
C GLU A 56 21.07 24.22 13.45
N LYS A 57 20.94 23.43 14.52
CA LYS A 57 21.73 23.58 15.76
C LYS A 57 22.87 22.57 15.94
N SER A 58 23.09 21.63 15.01
CA SER A 58 24.10 20.59 15.19
C SER A 58 24.91 20.33 13.91
N SER A 59 26.10 20.92 13.88
CA SER A 59 27.15 20.69 12.90
C SER A 59 27.87 19.35 13.13
N ARG A 60 27.17 18.21 13.00
CA ARG A 60 27.79 16.89 12.81
C ARG A 60 26.94 16.03 11.89
N ILE A 61 27.63 15.30 11.01
CA ILE A 61 27.09 14.37 10.02
C ILE A 61 26.17 13.37 10.74
N ALA A 62 24.87 13.47 10.49
CA ALA A 62 23.88 12.55 11.02
C ALA A 62 23.29 11.77 9.83
N GLU A 63 23.44 10.45 9.93
CA GLU A 63 22.82 9.43 9.08
C GLU A 63 21.31 9.68 8.90
N SER A 64 20.78 9.18 7.80
CA SER A 64 19.41 9.31 7.31
C SER A 64 18.37 9.31 8.45
N PRO A 65 17.40 10.25 8.48
CA PRO A 65 16.38 10.26 9.52
C PRO A 65 15.48 9.04 9.34
N SER A 66 15.78 7.97 10.07
CA SER A 66 14.74 7.03 10.45
C SER A 66 13.70 7.84 11.25
N VAL A 67 12.42 7.59 10.98
CA VAL A 67 11.29 8.23 11.68
C VAL A 67 11.25 7.64 13.11
N SER A 68 12.27 7.91 13.91
CA SER A 68 12.44 7.39 15.26
C SER A 68 11.52 8.16 16.20
N GLY A 69 10.23 7.79 16.22
CA GLY A 69 9.23 8.40 17.10
C GLY A 69 7.78 8.29 16.63
N VAL A 70 7.52 7.87 15.39
CA VAL A 70 6.15 7.65 14.89
C VAL A 70 6.03 6.22 14.41
N HIS A 71 5.21 5.42 15.09
CA HIS A 71 4.82 4.10 14.62
C HIS A 71 3.82 4.26 13.48
N TRP A 72 4.34 4.25 12.26
CA TRP A 72 3.57 4.47 11.03
C TRP A 72 3.28 3.16 10.29
N LYS A 73 2.51 3.26 9.19
CA LYS A 73 2.21 2.14 8.30
C LYS A 73 3.48 1.43 7.82
N SER A 74 3.42 0.10 7.78
CA SER A 74 4.50 -0.76 7.28
C SER A 74 4.38 -1.10 5.79
N ALA A 75 3.22 -0.80 5.18
CA ALA A 75 2.94 -1.05 3.78
C ALA A 75 1.97 0.00 3.19
N ALA A 76 2.02 0.16 1.87
CA ALA A 76 1.04 0.88 1.04
C ALA A 76 0.51 -0.05 -0.06
N PHE A 77 -0.75 0.09 -0.43
CA PHE A 77 -1.45 -0.82 -1.32
C PHE A 77 -1.86 -0.13 -2.62
N SER A 78 -1.92 -0.92 -3.69
CA SER A 78 -2.38 -0.46 -5.00
C SER A 78 -3.02 -1.62 -5.73
N GLN A 79 -3.86 -1.32 -6.72
CA GLN A 79 -4.50 -2.35 -7.52
C GLN A 79 -4.76 -1.88 -8.95
N PHE A 80 -4.82 -2.82 -9.89
CA PHE A 80 -5.12 -2.52 -11.28
C PHE A 80 -5.86 -3.67 -11.98
N PRO A 81 -6.98 -3.41 -12.68
CA PRO A 81 -7.73 -4.45 -13.39
C PRO A 81 -7.12 -4.77 -14.76
N ARG A 82 -7.30 -6.02 -15.21
CA ARG A 82 -7.04 -6.44 -16.59
C ARG A 82 -8.19 -7.31 -17.12
N PRO A 83 -8.51 -7.23 -18.43
CA PRO A 83 -9.57 -8.04 -19.02
C PRO A 83 -9.11 -9.48 -19.33
N ARG A 84 -7.80 -9.69 -19.52
CA ARG A 84 -7.17 -10.97 -19.85
C ARG A 84 -5.65 -10.90 -19.64
N MET A 85 -4.96 -12.02 -19.83
CA MET A 85 -3.51 -12.16 -19.67
C MET A 85 -2.72 -11.39 -20.73
N GLU A 86 -3.08 -11.56 -22.01
CA GLU A 86 -2.37 -10.95 -23.10
C GLU A 86 -2.80 -9.49 -23.29
N PRO A 87 -1.84 -8.55 -23.47
CA PRO A 87 -2.16 -7.16 -23.79
C PRO A 87 -3.11 -7.03 -24.98
N SER A 88 -4.00 -6.04 -24.88
CA SER A 88 -5.08 -5.79 -25.82
C SER A 88 -5.51 -4.33 -25.76
N VAL A 89 -6.34 -3.90 -26.71
CA VAL A 89 -6.76 -2.50 -26.86
C VAL A 89 -7.43 -1.94 -25.59
N ASN A 90 -8.19 -2.77 -24.86
CA ASN A 90 -8.86 -2.36 -23.61
C ASN A 90 -8.08 -2.74 -22.35
N SER A 91 -6.82 -3.18 -22.46
CA SER A 91 -6.04 -3.60 -21.29
C SER A 91 -5.73 -2.45 -20.34
N ASP A 92 -5.53 -1.24 -20.84
CA ASP A 92 -5.15 -0.09 -20.02
C ASP A 92 -6.34 0.58 -19.32
N GLN A 93 -7.55 0.36 -19.84
CA GLN A 93 -8.78 0.86 -19.23
C GLN A 93 -9.94 -0.11 -19.50
N PRO A 94 -9.95 -1.30 -18.87
CA PRO A 94 -11.03 -2.25 -19.07
C PRO A 94 -12.32 -1.70 -18.49
N SER A 95 -13.44 -1.93 -19.19
CA SER A 95 -14.76 -1.69 -18.62
C SER A 95 -15.04 -2.69 -17.49
N LEU A 96 -15.87 -2.32 -16.50
CA LEU A 96 -16.14 -3.18 -15.34
C LEU A 96 -16.59 -4.60 -15.75
N GLN A 97 -17.50 -4.70 -16.72
CA GLN A 97 -18.01 -5.97 -17.24
C GLN A 97 -16.96 -6.84 -17.92
N ASP A 98 -15.83 -6.26 -18.34
CA ASP A 98 -14.74 -6.96 -19.02
C ASP A 98 -13.62 -7.38 -18.07
N VAL A 99 -13.60 -6.89 -16.83
CA VAL A 99 -12.56 -7.24 -15.86
C VAL A 99 -12.65 -8.74 -15.54
N ARG A 100 -11.53 -9.46 -15.70
CA ARG A 100 -11.41 -10.88 -15.34
C ARG A 100 -10.26 -11.14 -14.40
N ILE A 101 -9.31 -10.20 -14.32
CA ILE A 101 -8.09 -10.30 -13.52
C ILE A 101 -7.94 -8.99 -12.74
N MET A 102 -7.56 -9.09 -11.47
CA MET A 102 -7.18 -7.95 -10.65
C MET A 102 -5.76 -8.17 -10.14
N GLY A 103 -4.88 -7.21 -10.39
CA GLY A 103 -3.55 -7.16 -9.79
C GLY A 103 -3.64 -6.43 -8.46
N TYR A 104 -3.36 -7.12 -7.34
CA TYR A 104 -3.23 -6.51 -6.02
C TYR A 104 -1.75 -6.40 -5.67
N SER A 105 -1.30 -5.20 -5.29
CA SER A 105 0.10 -4.91 -5.01
C SER A 105 0.27 -4.31 -3.63
N MET A 106 1.33 -4.73 -2.93
CA MET A 106 1.78 -4.21 -1.64
C MET A 106 3.22 -3.71 -1.76
N ARG A 107 3.44 -2.45 -1.40
CA ARG A 107 4.74 -1.80 -1.29
C ARG A 107 5.12 -1.65 0.17
N THR A 108 6.15 -2.37 0.61
CA THR A 108 6.82 -2.15 1.91
C THR A 108 7.98 -1.20 1.72
N HIS A 109 8.86 -0.95 2.71
CA HIS A 109 10.05 -0.10 2.45
C HIS A 109 11.04 -0.72 1.46
N VAL A 110 11.15 -2.04 1.47
CA VAL A 110 12.23 -2.81 0.84
C VAL A 110 11.74 -3.76 -0.27
N HIS A 111 10.42 -3.95 -0.40
CA HIS A 111 9.83 -4.86 -1.40
C HIS A 111 8.60 -4.25 -2.05
N ARG A 112 8.37 -4.61 -3.32
CA ARG A 112 7.05 -4.58 -3.95
C ARG A 112 6.64 -6.01 -4.31
N TYR A 113 5.44 -6.39 -3.88
CA TYR A 113 4.87 -7.71 -4.14
C TYR A 113 3.49 -7.57 -4.78
N THR A 114 3.23 -8.31 -5.86
CA THR A 114 1.95 -8.27 -6.59
C THR A 114 1.43 -9.68 -6.87
N GLU A 115 0.13 -9.90 -6.71
CA GLU A 115 -0.58 -11.08 -7.24
C GLU A 115 -1.64 -10.66 -8.26
N TRP A 116 -1.56 -11.22 -9.47
CA TRP A 116 -2.59 -11.10 -10.50
C TRP A 116 -3.53 -12.29 -10.39
N ILE A 117 -4.75 -12.07 -9.91
CA ILE A 117 -5.70 -13.13 -9.57
C ILE A 117 -7.01 -13.00 -10.32
N ALA A 118 -7.74 -14.12 -10.45
CA ALA A 118 -9.07 -14.11 -11.04
C ALA A 118 -10.02 -13.21 -10.25
N TYR A 119 -10.84 -12.45 -10.98
CA TYR A 119 -11.77 -11.49 -10.43
C TYR A 119 -13.13 -11.62 -11.11
N ASP A 120 -14.19 -11.66 -10.30
CA ASP A 120 -15.57 -11.67 -10.78
C ASP A 120 -16.20 -10.28 -10.60
N PRO A 121 -16.45 -9.53 -11.69
CA PRO A 121 -17.03 -8.19 -11.61
C PRO A 121 -18.52 -8.19 -11.26
N ALA A 122 -19.23 -9.32 -11.37
CA ALA A 122 -20.64 -9.38 -11.00
C ALA A 122 -20.84 -9.43 -9.48
N SER A 123 -19.96 -10.14 -8.78
CA SER A 123 -19.96 -10.25 -7.31
C SER A 123 -18.94 -9.36 -6.60
N PHE A 124 -18.12 -8.63 -7.35
CA PHE A 124 -16.98 -7.84 -6.86
C PHE A 124 -16.00 -8.67 -6.01
N SER A 125 -15.82 -9.94 -6.36
CA SER A 125 -15.05 -10.89 -5.56
C SER A 125 -13.74 -11.29 -6.23
N ALA A 126 -12.70 -11.42 -5.42
CA ALA A 126 -11.38 -11.85 -5.84
C ALA A 126 -11.15 -13.31 -5.46
N ASN A 127 -10.71 -14.13 -6.42
CA ASN A 127 -10.42 -15.54 -6.20
C ASN A 127 -8.92 -15.77 -6.00
N TRP A 128 -8.50 -15.73 -4.73
CA TRP A 128 -7.11 -15.94 -4.30
C TRP A 128 -6.55 -17.35 -4.56
N THR A 129 -7.39 -18.32 -4.96
CA THR A 129 -6.92 -19.67 -5.33
C THR A 129 -6.49 -19.76 -6.79
N HIS A 130 -6.97 -18.84 -7.63
CA HIS A 130 -6.61 -18.78 -9.05
C HIS A 130 -5.68 -17.59 -9.29
N VAL A 131 -4.38 -17.85 -9.15
CA VAL A 131 -3.31 -16.88 -9.37
C VAL A 131 -2.75 -17.08 -10.78
N TYR A 132 -2.81 -16.04 -11.61
CA TYR A 132 -2.25 -16.05 -12.96
C TYR A 132 -0.75 -15.75 -12.97
N ALA A 133 -0.32 -14.77 -12.17
CA ALA A 133 1.06 -14.34 -12.10
C ALA A 133 1.39 -13.72 -10.74
N LYS A 134 2.67 -13.76 -10.38
CA LYS A 134 3.23 -13.11 -9.21
C LYS A 134 4.43 -12.25 -9.59
N GLU A 135 4.61 -11.16 -8.87
CA GLU A 135 5.76 -10.27 -9.02
C GLU A 135 6.37 -9.97 -7.65
N LEU A 136 7.70 -10.04 -7.57
CA LEU A 136 8.48 -9.66 -6.40
C LEU A 136 9.69 -8.86 -6.86
N TYR A 137 9.78 -7.62 -6.39
CA TYR A 137 10.91 -6.72 -6.62
C TYR A 137 11.56 -6.32 -5.30
N LEU A 138 12.88 -6.41 -5.24
CA LEU A 138 13.71 -6.15 -4.06
C LEU A 138 14.33 -4.74 -4.17
N HIS A 139 13.68 -3.72 -3.61
CA HIS A 139 14.06 -2.33 -3.85
C HIS A 139 15.45 -1.91 -3.35
N ASP A 140 16.03 -2.65 -2.39
CA ASP A 140 17.39 -2.36 -1.91
C ASP A 140 18.47 -2.66 -2.96
N VAL A 141 18.18 -3.58 -3.90
CA VAL A 141 19.13 -4.05 -4.91
C VAL A 141 18.63 -3.85 -6.35
N ASP A 142 17.31 -3.72 -6.53
CA ASP A 142 16.62 -3.52 -7.80
C ASP A 142 15.64 -2.33 -7.69
N PRO A 143 16.16 -1.09 -7.54
CA PRO A 143 15.32 0.09 -7.37
C PRO A 143 14.44 0.40 -8.59
N ASN A 144 14.82 -0.11 -9.77
CA ASN A 144 14.11 0.08 -11.03
C ASN A 144 13.05 -1.00 -11.30
N GLU A 145 12.95 -2.04 -10.46
CA GLU A 145 12.00 -3.15 -10.64
C GLU A 145 12.22 -3.92 -11.96
N ASP A 146 13.48 -4.11 -12.37
CA ASP A 146 13.83 -4.77 -13.64
C ASP A 146 13.88 -6.31 -13.50
N HIS A 147 13.93 -6.85 -12.28
CA HIS A 147 14.14 -8.28 -12.02
C HIS A 147 13.04 -8.86 -11.13
N ASN A 148 12.10 -9.61 -11.74
CA ASN A 148 11.07 -10.32 -10.99
C ASN A 148 11.63 -11.60 -10.34
N GLU A 149 11.64 -11.62 -9.00
CA GLU A 149 12.18 -12.71 -8.18
C GLU A 149 11.10 -13.65 -7.60
N ALA A 150 9.82 -13.50 -7.99
CA ALA A 150 8.70 -14.22 -7.37
C ALA A 150 8.76 -15.75 -7.54
N TYR A 151 9.47 -16.23 -8.56
CA TYR A 151 9.62 -17.66 -8.88
C TYR A 151 11.00 -18.23 -8.50
N SER A 152 11.84 -17.41 -7.90
CA SER A 152 13.17 -17.80 -7.43
C SER A 152 13.05 -18.64 -6.16
N SER A 153 13.63 -19.84 -6.17
CA SER A 153 13.62 -20.74 -5.00
C SER A 153 14.28 -20.11 -3.76
N ARG A 154 15.20 -19.15 -3.98
CA ARG A 154 15.86 -18.36 -2.92
C ARG A 154 14.85 -17.56 -2.08
N TYR A 155 13.78 -17.08 -2.69
CA TYR A 155 12.81 -16.16 -2.07
C TYR A 155 11.45 -16.81 -1.79
N ALA A 156 11.31 -18.13 -1.91
CA ALA A 156 10.05 -18.84 -1.73
C ALA A 156 9.35 -18.51 -0.39
N THR A 157 10.08 -18.59 0.73
CA THR A 157 9.52 -18.26 2.06
C THR A 157 9.16 -16.77 2.20
N LEU A 158 9.90 -15.89 1.53
CA LEU A 158 9.59 -14.46 1.51
C LEU A 158 8.28 -14.21 0.73
N VAL A 159 8.12 -14.85 -0.43
CA VAL A 159 6.90 -14.78 -1.24
C VAL A 159 5.68 -15.28 -0.46
N GLU A 160 5.78 -16.42 0.23
CA GLU A 160 4.68 -16.94 1.06
C GLU A 160 4.26 -15.94 2.15
N ARG A 161 5.22 -15.36 2.86
CA ARG A 161 4.96 -14.35 3.89
C ARG A 161 4.34 -13.07 3.31
N LEU A 162 4.88 -12.57 2.19
CA LEU A 162 4.33 -11.36 1.55
C LEU A 162 2.93 -11.60 0.99
N ALA A 163 2.63 -12.82 0.52
CA ALA A 163 1.28 -13.22 0.10
C ALA A 163 0.27 -13.18 1.25
N LEU A 164 0.66 -13.63 2.44
CA LEU A 164 -0.19 -13.52 3.64
C LEU A 164 -0.50 -12.06 3.96
N HIS A 165 0.51 -11.21 4.05
CA HIS A 165 0.34 -9.77 4.34
C HIS A 165 -0.49 -9.04 3.27
N LEU A 166 -0.28 -9.34 1.99
CA LEU A 166 -1.09 -8.78 0.91
C LEU A 166 -2.58 -9.11 1.09
N ARG A 167 -2.90 -10.36 1.48
CA ARG A 167 -4.28 -10.86 1.65
C ARG A 167 -4.94 -10.37 2.94
N GLU A 168 -4.16 -10.19 4.00
CA GLU A 168 -4.59 -9.51 5.23
C GLU A 168 -5.00 -8.05 4.98
N GLY A 169 -4.39 -7.43 3.96
CA GLY A 169 -4.75 -6.12 3.44
C GLY A 169 -4.38 -4.97 4.37
N TRP A 170 -4.72 -3.75 3.95
CA TRP A 170 -4.29 -2.51 4.60
C TRP A 170 -4.65 -2.40 6.09
N ARG A 171 -5.71 -3.06 6.54
CA ARG A 171 -6.18 -3.04 7.94
C ARG A 171 -5.15 -3.62 8.91
N HIS A 172 -4.31 -4.55 8.46
CA HIS A 172 -3.23 -5.14 9.28
C HIS A 172 -1.92 -4.33 9.24
N HIS A 173 -1.88 -3.26 8.45
CA HIS A 173 -0.69 -2.43 8.24
C HIS A 173 -0.91 -0.96 8.65
N GLN A 174 -1.89 -0.70 9.52
CA GLN A 174 -2.20 0.63 10.03
C GLN A 174 -1.17 1.12 11.06
N PRO A 175 -1.08 2.45 11.31
CA PRO A 175 -0.36 2.98 12.45
C PRO A 175 -0.90 2.37 13.76
N LEU A 176 -0.04 2.23 14.77
CA LEU A 176 -0.50 1.81 16.10
C LEU A 176 -1.39 2.92 16.68
N SER A 177 -2.61 2.58 17.08
CA SER A 177 -3.52 3.50 17.77
C SER A 177 -2.94 3.86 19.14
N HIS A 178 -2.86 5.16 19.44
CA HIS A 178 -2.67 5.67 20.80
C HIS A 178 -4.00 5.73 21.55
#